data_AF-A0A1F7WSL3-F1
#
_entry.id   AF-A0A1F7WSL3-F1
#
_cell.length_a   1.000
_cell.length_b   1.000
_cell.length_c   1.000
_cell.angle_alpha   90.00
_cell.angle_beta   90.00
_cell.angle_gamma   90.00
#
_symmetry.space_group_name_H-M   'P 1'
#
loop_
_entity.id
_entity.type
_entity.pdbx_description
1 polymer ?
#
loop_
_entity_poly.entity_id
_entity_poly.type
_entity_poly.pdbx_seq_one_letter_code
_entity_poly.pdbx_strand_id
1 'polypeptide(L)'
;MLDIQFIRENTEKVKKGVVAKRLDSKIVTEVLGVDEKRRGLIKEIEKLRAERNEISSSEHEVNSRGKEIKEKLKRLEPELKELESKYNELLYKIPNVFSDDTPVGEDESENKVIRSWGKPKKFDFEPKDHVEIGRDIGIIDTETAAKVSGARFNYLKGAAVLLQNALHQFAISVLTDEKVLKEIAEKVHKGYSAKPFVPVIPPLMVKGEVMKKMARYNPVEERYYLDKDDLMLVGSAEHSLGPIYMDSTLTEKDLPLRYFAFTPAFRREAGSYGKDTRGILRQHQFDKIEMESFSVPEDGLAEQDFFVGVQEYLMQQLEIPYQVVAICTGDMGTPDFRQIDIDSWMPGQDKYRETHTSDYMTDYQSRRLNFKVSIKGKNEFVHMNDATAFAMGRTIIAILENYQQKDGSVEIPKVLQKYMGKEKIVKP
;
A
#
# COMPACT_ATOMS: atom_id res chain seq x y z
N MET A 1 0.44 -9.11 -9.80
CA MET A 1 1.24 -10.18 -10.41
C MET A 1 1.62 -9.69 -11.79
N LEU A 2 2.80 -10.03 -12.27
CA LEU A 2 3.19 -9.69 -13.63
C LEU A 2 2.47 -10.57 -14.64
N ASP A 3 2.28 -10.05 -15.85
CA ASP A 3 1.82 -10.83 -16.99
C ASP A 3 2.84 -11.92 -17.35
N ILE A 4 2.41 -13.16 -17.52
CA ILE A 4 3.31 -14.24 -17.94
C ILE A 4 3.91 -13.99 -19.32
N GLN A 5 3.19 -13.33 -20.23
CA GLN A 5 3.73 -12.92 -21.51
C GLN A 5 4.88 -11.92 -21.32
N PHE A 6 4.69 -10.93 -20.44
CA PHE A 6 5.73 -9.96 -20.11
C PHE A 6 6.97 -10.65 -19.52
N ILE A 7 6.79 -11.62 -18.61
CA ILE A 7 7.92 -12.39 -18.04
C ILE A 7 8.68 -13.15 -19.13
N ARG A 8 7.99 -13.79 -20.08
CA ARG A 8 8.64 -14.50 -21.20
C ARG A 8 9.44 -13.54 -22.09
N GLU A 9 8.85 -12.42 -22.48
CA GLU A 9 9.45 -11.46 -23.40
C GLU A 9 10.56 -10.64 -22.73
N ASN A 10 10.52 -10.47 -21.41
CA ASN A 10 11.42 -9.59 -20.65
C ASN A 10 12.12 -10.33 -19.50
N THR A 11 12.47 -11.61 -19.70
CA THR A 11 12.99 -12.49 -18.65
C THR A 11 14.15 -11.88 -17.86
N GLU A 12 15.15 -11.31 -18.55
CA GLU A 12 16.32 -10.73 -17.88
C GLU A 12 15.99 -9.44 -17.11
N LYS A 13 15.03 -8.63 -17.59
CA LYS A 13 14.53 -7.46 -16.85
C LYS A 13 13.84 -7.90 -15.56
N VAL A 14 12.99 -8.93 -15.63
CA VAL A 14 12.29 -9.45 -14.44
C VAL A 14 13.27 -10.05 -13.44
N LYS A 15 14.27 -10.84 -13.90
CA LYS A 15 15.32 -11.37 -13.00
C LYS A 15 16.08 -10.26 -12.28
N LYS A 16 16.47 -9.19 -13.00
CA LYS A 16 17.11 -8.03 -12.38
C LYS A 16 16.20 -7.37 -11.34
N GLY A 17 14.93 -7.19 -11.65
CA GLY A 17 13.90 -6.70 -10.73
C GLY A 17 13.81 -7.51 -9.44
N VAL A 18 13.73 -8.84 -9.58
CA VAL A 18 13.67 -9.79 -8.47
C VAL A 18 14.89 -9.67 -7.56
N VAL A 19 16.10 -9.64 -8.14
CA VAL A 19 17.35 -9.52 -7.36
C VAL A 19 17.46 -8.17 -6.68
N ALA A 20 17.10 -7.08 -7.37
CA ALA A 20 17.12 -5.74 -6.82
C ALA A 20 16.19 -5.59 -5.60
N LYS A 21 15.06 -6.31 -5.61
CA LYS A 21 14.13 -6.45 -4.47
C LYS A 21 14.52 -7.55 -3.47
N ARG A 22 15.78 -7.99 -3.46
CA ARG A 22 16.36 -8.95 -2.51
C ARG A 22 15.71 -10.35 -2.52
N LEU A 23 15.13 -10.75 -3.65
CA LEU A 23 14.55 -12.07 -3.84
C LEU A 23 15.45 -12.96 -4.72
N ASP A 24 15.32 -14.28 -4.60
CA ASP A 24 16.09 -15.22 -5.43
C ASP A 24 15.55 -15.26 -6.86
N SER A 25 16.36 -14.83 -7.84
CA SER A 25 16.04 -14.87 -9.27
C SER A 25 15.59 -16.24 -9.81
N LYS A 26 15.89 -17.35 -9.11
CA LYS A 26 15.44 -18.70 -9.49
C LYS A 26 13.93 -18.80 -9.63
N ILE A 27 13.15 -18.00 -8.88
CA ILE A 27 11.68 -17.99 -9.00
C ILE A 27 11.22 -17.68 -10.44
N VAL A 28 11.98 -16.86 -11.19
CA VAL A 28 11.67 -16.53 -12.59
C VAL A 28 11.90 -17.75 -13.49
N THR A 29 13.02 -18.44 -13.30
CA THR A 29 13.31 -19.66 -14.07
C THR A 29 12.32 -20.78 -13.75
N GLU A 30 11.93 -20.92 -12.48
CA GLU A 30 10.95 -21.90 -12.03
C GLU A 30 9.56 -21.65 -12.62
N VAL A 31 9.07 -20.40 -12.58
CA VAL A 31 7.75 -20.07 -13.14
C VAL A 31 7.71 -20.27 -14.65
N LEU A 32 8.79 -19.95 -15.37
CA LEU A 32 8.90 -20.18 -16.81
C LEU A 32 8.92 -21.68 -17.16
N GLY A 33 9.66 -22.48 -16.39
CA GLY A 33 9.67 -23.93 -16.58
C GLY A 33 8.31 -24.58 -16.29
N VAL A 34 7.58 -24.08 -15.29
CA VAL A 34 6.21 -24.51 -15.00
C VAL A 34 5.22 -24.05 -16.08
N ASP A 35 5.34 -22.81 -16.59
CA ASP A 35 4.53 -22.30 -17.71
C ASP A 35 4.72 -23.14 -18.98
N GLU A 36 5.95 -23.52 -19.31
CA GLU A 36 6.24 -24.35 -20.48
C GLU A 36 5.56 -25.72 -20.38
N LYS A 37 5.74 -26.42 -19.25
CA LYS A 37 5.07 -27.70 -18.99
C LYS A 37 3.55 -27.56 -19.03
N ARG A 38 3.02 -26.49 -18.44
CA ARG A 38 1.58 -26.20 -18.40
C ARG A 38 1.02 -26.03 -19.80
N ARG A 39 1.66 -25.22 -20.64
CA ARG A 39 1.23 -25.03 -22.05
C ARG A 39 1.31 -26.32 -22.85
N GLY A 40 2.36 -27.12 -22.65
CA GLY A 40 2.50 -28.43 -23.28
C GLY A 40 1.34 -29.36 -22.93
N LEU A 41 1.01 -29.46 -21.63
CA LEU A 41 -0.06 -30.31 -21.13
C LEU A 41 -1.45 -29.85 -21.58
N ILE A 42 -1.71 -28.54 -21.59
CA ILE A 42 -2.94 -27.96 -22.15
C ILE A 42 -3.09 -28.35 -23.62
N LYS A 43 -2.01 -28.21 -24.42
CA LYS A 43 -2.03 -28.57 -25.84
C LYS A 43 -2.31 -30.07 -26.05
N GLU A 44 -1.74 -30.93 -25.22
CA GLU A 44 -1.99 -32.38 -25.27
C GLU A 44 -3.44 -32.73 -24.91
N ILE A 45 -3.96 -32.15 -23.83
CA ILE A 45 -5.35 -32.35 -23.38
C ILE A 45 -6.35 -31.87 -24.45
N GLU A 46 -6.14 -30.68 -25.02
CA GLU A 46 -7.01 -30.17 -26.08
C GLU A 46 -6.96 -31.02 -27.35
N LYS A 47 -5.79 -31.55 -27.72
CA LYS A 47 -5.66 -32.51 -28.82
C LYS A 47 -6.46 -33.80 -28.54
N LEU A 48 -6.35 -34.36 -27.33
CA LEU A 48 -7.08 -35.56 -26.93
C LEU A 48 -8.60 -35.31 -26.88
N ARG A 49 -9.05 -34.11 -26.46
CA ARG A 49 -10.46 -33.71 -26.47
C ARG A 49 -11.01 -33.60 -27.89
N ALA A 50 -10.25 -32.99 -28.80
CA ALA A 50 -10.61 -32.92 -30.22
C ALA A 50 -10.72 -34.33 -30.83
N GLU A 51 -9.71 -35.17 -30.63
CA GLU A 51 -9.68 -36.56 -31.13
C GLU A 51 -10.85 -37.39 -30.58
N ARG A 52 -11.17 -37.23 -29.29
CA ARG A 52 -12.34 -37.88 -28.68
C ARG A 52 -13.65 -37.48 -29.36
N ASN A 53 -13.82 -36.19 -29.66
CA ASN A 53 -15.03 -35.68 -30.27
C ASN A 53 -15.17 -36.18 -31.73
N GLU A 54 -14.07 -36.25 -32.48
CA GLU A 54 -14.04 -36.84 -33.83
C GLU A 54 -14.42 -38.33 -33.80
N ILE A 55 -13.85 -39.11 -32.89
CA ILE A 55 -14.16 -40.55 -32.76
C ILE A 55 -15.60 -40.78 -32.28
N SER A 56 -16.16 -39.89 -31.46
CA SER A 56 -17.56 -40.00 -31.04
C SER A 56 -18.57 -39.75 -32.18
N SER A 57 -18.11 -39.20 -33.31
CA SER A 57 -18.92 -38.95 -34.51
C SER A 57 -18.83 -40.06 -35.58
N SER A 58 -17.98 -41.08 -35.38
CA SER A 58 -17.83 -42.23 -36.28
C SER A 58 -18.30 -43.54 -35.62
N GLU A 59 -19.37 -44.15 -36.14
CA GLU A 59 -20.10 -45.28 -35.51
C GLU A 59 -19.32 -46.62 -35.42
N HIS A 60 -18.08 -46.71 -35.91
CA HIS A 60 -17.34 -47.99 -36.04
C HIS A 60 -16.01 -48.12 -35.26
N GLU A 61 -15.44 -47.06 -34.67
CA GLU A 61 -14.15 -47.10 -33.94
C GLU A 61 -14.27 -46.92 -32.41
N VAL A 62 -15.49 -47.03 -31.88
CA VAL A 62 -15.89 -46.52 -30.55
C VAL A 62 -15.21 -47.23 -29.35
N ASN A 63 -14.57 -48.40 -29.49
CA ASN A 63 -14.31 -49.24 -28.31
C ASN A 63 -12.89 -49.21 -27.73
N SER A 64 -11.81 -49.14 -28.52
CA SER A 64 -10.42 -49.19 -28.00
C SER A 64 -9.78 -47.81 -27.87
N ARG A 65 -9.73 -47.05 -28.97
CA ARG A 65 -9.09 -45.73 -29.00
C ARG A 65 -9.80 -44.71 -28.10
N GLY A 66 -11.12 -44.75 -28.06
CA GLY A 66 -11.91 -43.93 -27.13
C GLY A 66 -11.63 -44.24 -25.65
N LYS A 67 -11.35 -45.50 -25.30
CA LYS A 67 -10.96 -45.89 -23.94
C LYS A 67 -9.55 -45.39 -23.60
N GLU A 68 -8.59 -45.54 -24.51
CA GLU A 68 -7.22 -45.02 -24.33
C GLU A 68 -7.22 -43.51 -24.09
N ILE A 69 -7.99 -42.75 -24.89
CA ILE A 69 -8.09 -41.30 -24.74
C ILE A 69 -8.70 -40.94 -23.39
N LYS A 70 -9.75 -41.65 -22.96
CA LYS A 70 -10.39 -41.44 -21.65
C LYS A 70 -9.41 -41.71 -20.50
N GLU A 71 -8.60 -42.75 -20.58
CA GLU A 71 -7.59 -43.07 -19.56
C GLU A 71 -6.47 -42.02 -19.52
N LYS A 72 -6.00 -41.55 -20.68
CA LYS A 72 -5.02 -40.45 -20.75
C LYS A 72 -5.57 -39.17 -20.14
N LEU A 73 -6.79 -38.75 -20.50
CA LEU A 73 -7.42 -37.56 -19.93
C LEU A 73 -7.58 -37.70 -18.41
N LYS A 74 -8.01 -38.87 -17.91
CA LYS A 74 -8.14 -39.13 -16.46
C LYS A 74 -6.81 -38.98 -15.70
N ARG A 75 -5.67 -39.16 -16.36
CA ARG A 75 -4.34 -38.94 -15.79
C ARG A 75 -3.87 -37.49 -15.92
N LEU A 76 -4.01 -36.89 -17.11
CA LEU A 76 -3.45 -35.59 -17.44
C LEU A 76 -4.25 -34.42 -16.83
N GLU A 77 -5.57 -34.57 -16.64
CA GLU A 77 -6.40 -33.49 -16.07
C GLU A 77 -6.06 -33.20 -14.59
N PRO A 78 -5.87 -34.20 -13.70
CA PRO A 78 -5.34 -33.95 -12.35
C PRO A 78 -3.93 -33.35 -12.35
N GLU A 79 -3.05 -33.84 -13.22
CA GLU A 79 -1.69 -33.31 -13.36
C GLU A 79 -1.70 -31.83 -13.78
N LEU A 80 -2.59 -31.45 -14.70
CA LEU A 80 -2.78 -30.06 -15.10
C LEU A 80 -3.24 -29.22 -13.92
N LYS A 81 -4.21 -29.70 -13.13
CA LYS A 81 -4.71 -28.97 -11.95
C LYS A 81 -3.62 -28.73 -10.90
N GLU A 82 -2.80 -29.73 -10.61
CA GLU A 82 -1.65 -29.59 -9.70
C GLU A 82 -0.63 -28.59 -10.24
N LEU A 83 -0.34 -28.68 -11.54
CA LEU A 83 0.60 -27.79 -12.21
C LEU A 83 0.09 -26.34 -12.27
N GLU A 84 -1.21 -26.12 -12.44
CA GLU A 84 -1.86 -24.81 -12.37
C GLU A 84 -1.81 -24.21 -10.98
N SER A 85 -2.01 -25.02 -9.93
CA SER A 85 -1.83 -24.57 -8.55
C SER A 85 -0.40 -24.10 -8.30
N LYS A 86 0.59 -24.91 -8.71
CA LYS A 86 2.01 -24.56 -8.59
C LYS A 86 2.38 -23.33 -9.42
N TYR A 87 1.83 -23.22 -10.62
CA TYR A 87 2.01 -22.07 -11.51
C TYR A 87 1.55 -20.78 -10.82
N ASN A 88 0.34 -20.76 -10.28
CA ASN A 88 -0.22 -19.58 -9.60
C ASN A 88 0.59 -19.22 -8.33
N GLU A 89 1.00 -20.22 -7.54
CA GLU A 89 1.83 -20.00 -6.36
C GLU A 89 3.16 -19.33 -6.72
N LEU A 90 3.85 -19.82 -7.76
CA LEU A 90 5.11 -19.25 -8.21
C LEU A 90 4.92 -17.86 -8.82
N LEU A 91 3.88 -17.68 -9.65
CA LEU A 91 3.58 -16.39 -10.27
C LEU A 91 3.29 -15.31 -9.21
N TYR A 92 2.65 -15.67 -8.10
CA TYR A 92 2.38 -14.76 -7.00
C TYR A 92 3.62 -14.39 -6.18
N LYS A 93 4.72 -15.14 -6.29
CA LYS A 93 6.01 -14.82 -5.65
C LYS A 93 6.85 -13.84 -6.47
N ILE A 94 6.55 -13.65 -7.76
CA ILE A 94 7.25 -12.68 -8.59
C ILE A 94 6.80 -11.26 -8.17
N PRO A 95 7.71 -10.39 -7.70
CA PRO A 95 7.39 -9.01 -7.34
C PRO A 95 7.03 -8.20 -8.57
N ASN A 96 6.54 -6.98 -8.38
CA ASN A 96 6.44 -6.04 -9.47
C ASN A 96 7.85 -5.64 -9.97
N VAL A 97 7.95 -5.22 -11.22
CA VAL A 97 9.15 -4.52 -11.71
C VAL A 97 9.22 -3.14 -11.07
N PHE A 98 10.38 -2.50 -11.06
CA PHE A 98 10.55 -1.15 -10.54
C PHE A 98 10.68 -0.11 -11.67
N SER A 99 10.40 1.15 -11.38
CA SER A 99 10.46 2.27 -12.32
C SER A 99 11.90 2.69 -12.62
N ASP A 100 12.12 3.31 -13.77
CA ASP A 100 13.48 3.72 -14.18
C ASP A 100 14.08 4.79 -13.24
N ASP A 101 13.26 5.52 -12.49
CA ASP A 101 13.68 6.52 -11.50
C ASP A 101 13.83 5.96 -10.07
N THR A 102 13.52 4.68 -9.83
CA THR A 102 13.74 4.03 -8.54
C THR A 102 15.25 3.82 -8.30
N PRO A 103 15.83 4.32 -7.19
CA PRO A 103 17.22 4.05 -6.84
C PRO A 103 17.45 2.55 -6.63
N VAL A 104 18.52 2.00 -7.19
CA VAL A 104 18.98 0.66 -6.83
C VAL A 104 19.80 0.77 -5.53
N GLY A 105 19.40 0.03 -4.50
CA GLY A 105 20.05 0.02 -3.19
C GLY A 105 19.67 -1.22 -2.38
N GLU A 106 20.41 -1.50 -1.30
CA GLU A 106 20.20 -2.71 -0.49
C GLU A 106 19.14 -2.57 0.61
N ASP A 107 19.02 -1.38 1.22
CA ASP A 107 18.14 -1.11 2.36
C ASP A 107 17.82 0.40 2.52
N GLU A 108 17.09 0.75 3.59
CA GLU A 108 16.65 2.11 3.92
C GLU A 108 17.76 3.17 3.92
N SER A 109 19.03 2.79 4.13
CA SER A 109 20.16 3.72 4.14
C SER A 109 20.56 4.25 2.76
N GLU A 110 20.11 3.57 1.69
CA GLU A 110 20.36 3.94 0.31
C GLU A 110 19.17 4.65 -0.36
N ASN A 111 18.12 4.93 0.41
CA ASN A 111 17.02 5.79 -0.03
C ASN A 111 17.54 7.19 -0.33
N LYS A 112 16.94 7.85 -1.33
CA LYS A 112 17.45 9.14 -1.84
C LYS A 112 16.49 10.27 -1.54
N VAL A 113 16.93 11.27 -0.80
CA VAL A 113 16.22 12.54 -0.67
C VAL A 113 16.21 13.24 -2.03
N ILE A 114 15.02 13.44 -2.61
CA ILE A 114 14.84 14.09 -3.91
C ILE A 114 14.35 15.54 -3.78
N ARG A 115 13.78 15.91 -2.64
CA ARG A 115 13.29 17.27 -2.35
C ARG A 115 13.21 17.49 -0.84
N SER A 116 13.34 18.74 -0.41
CA SER A 116 13.13 19.15 0.98
C SER A 116 12.27 20.41 1.03
N TRP A 117 11.48 20.56 2.09
CA TRP A 117 10.65 21.74 2.33
C TRP A 117 10.72 22.19 3.80
N GLY A 118 10.62 23.50 4.02
CA GLY A 118 10.69 24.10 5.35
C GLY A 118 12.12 24.17 5.90
N LYS A 119 12.24 24.65 7.14
CA LYS A 119 13.51 24.69 7.89
C LYS A 119 13.27 24.17 9.30
N PRO A 120 14.01 23.14 9.76
CA PRO A 120 14.01 22.73 11.17
C PRO A 120 14.13 23.91 12.11
N LYS A 121 13.18 24.04 13.05
CA LYS A 121 13.19 25.10 14.05
C LYS A 121 14.41 24.93 14.96
N LYS A 122 15.15 26.01 15.20
CA LYS A 122 16.17 26.05 16.24
C LYS A 122 15.53 26.49 17.55
N PHE A 123 15.55 25.61 18.54
CA PHE A 123 15.08 25.91 19.89
C PHE A 123 16.20 26.55 20.72
N ASP A 124 15.85 27.49 21.59
CA ASP A 124 16.75 28.08 22.61
C ASP A 124 16.76 27.26 23.92
N PHE A 125 16.20 26.05 23.85
CA PHE A 125 16.16 25.02 24.89
C PHE A 125 16.29 23.64 24.23
N GLU A 126 16.65 22.62 25.02
CA GLU A 126 16.72 21.25 24.53
C GLU A 126 15.31 20.73 24.21
N PRO A 127 14.99 20.41 22.93
CA PRO A 127 13.66 19.93 22.57
C PRO A 127 13.41 18.55 23.18
N LYS A 128 12.24 18.39 23.82
CA LYS A 128 11.78 17.11 24.33
C LYS A 128 11.23 16.24 23.21
N ASP A 129 11.32 14.92 23.38
CA ASP A 129 10.61 13.97 22.52
C ASP A 129 9.10 13.96 22.84
N HIS A 130 8.30 13.43 21.92
CA HIS A 130 6.85 13.32 22.10
C HIS A 130 6.42 12.47 23.31
N VAL A 131 7.27 11.56 23.81
CA VAL A 131 6.95 10.71 24.97
C VAL A 131 7.00 11.57 26.22
N GLU A 132 8.06 12.36 26.38
CA GLU A 132 8.20 13.30 27.49
C GLU A 132 7.11 14.38 27.44
N ILE A 133 6.87 14.99 26.27
CA ILE A 133 5.80 15.99 26.09
C ILE A 133 4.43 15.39 26.43
N GLY A 134 4.13 14.23 25.84
CA GLY A 134 2.84 13.56 26.01
C GLY A 134 2.57 13.14 27.45
N ARG A 135 3.60 12.68 28.18
CA ARG A 135 3.53 12.36 29.61
C ARG A 135 3.35 13.62 30.46
N ASP A 136 4.17 14.64 30.24
CA ASP A 136 4.18 15.87 31.04
C ASP A 136 2.85 16.64 30.92
N ILE A 137 2.16 16.54 29.78
CA ILE A 137 0.82 17.10 29.54
C ILE A 137 -0.29 16.11 29.97
N GLY A 138 0.01 14.81 30.04
CA GLY A 138 -0.94 13.76 30.40
C GLY A 138 -1.85 13.29 29.25
N ILE A 139 -1.39 13.41 28.01
CA ILE A 139 -2.16 13.10 26.79
C ILE A 139 -1.75 11.79 26.11
N ILE A 140 -0.62 11.19 26.49
CA ILE A 140 -0.16 9.86 26.03
C ILE A 140 0.10 8.98 27.25
N ASP A 141 -0.52 7.80 27.30
CA ASP A 141 -0.42 6.87 28.42
C ASP A 141 -0.11 5.45 27.93
N THR A 142 1.19 5.15 27.84
CA THR A 142 1.71 3.84 27.45
C THR A 142 1.80 2.87 28.61
N GLU A 143 1.90 3.34 29.85
CA GLU A 143 2.00 2.49 31.05
C GLU A 143 0.70 1.74 31.30
N THR A 144 -0.44 2.44 31.22
CA THR A 144 -1.76 1.80 31.34
C THR A 144 -2.01 0.85 30.18
N ALA A 145 -1.65 1.23 28.96
CA ALA A 145 -1.77 0.36 27.79
C ALA A 145 -0.92 -0.91 27.93
N ALA A 146 0.30 -0.82 28.45
CA ALA A 146 1.16 -1.97 28.71
C ALA A 146 0.54 -2.97 29.69
N LYS A 147 -0.19 -2.48 30.72
CA LYS A 147 -0.92 -3.34 31.66
C LYS A 147 -2.13 -4.03 31.03
N VAL A 148 -2.80 -3.39 30.07
CA VAL A 148 -4.05 -3.89 29.48
C VAL A 148 -3.82 -4.75 28.23
N SER A 149 -2.92 -4.34 27.34
CA SER A 149 -2.74 -4.92 26.01
C SER A 149 -1.29 -5.35 25.70
N GLY A 150 -0.34 -5.01 26.57
CA GLY A 150 1.09 -5.26 26.36
C GLY A 150 1.81 -4.09 25.67
N ALA A 151 3.07 -4.31 25.29
CA ALA A 151 3.91 -3.30 24.64
C ALA A 151 3.33 -2.85 23.29
N ARG A 152 3.77 -1.67 22.80
CA ARG A 152 3.35 -1.08 21.49
C ARG A 152 1.86 -0.76 21.38
N PHE A 153 1.20 -0.57 22.52
CA PHE A 153 -0.12 0.05 22.63
C PHE A 153 -0.01 1.34 23.46
N ASN A 154 -1.00 2.21 23.30
CA ASN A 154 -1.09 3.47 24.04
C ASN A 154 -2.56 3.87 24.24
N TYR A 155 -2.82 4.70 25.24
CA TYR A 155 -4.03 5.52 25.31
C TYR A 155 -3.69 6.95 24.94
N LEU A 156 -4.35 7.49 23.90
CA LEU A 156 -4.42 8.94 23.66
C LEU A 156 -5.55 9.54 24.51
N LYS A 157 -5.29 10.69 25.14
CA LYS A 157 -6.23 11.37 26.04
C LYS A 157 -6.34 12.85 25.71
N GLY A 158 -7.47 13.46 26.10
CA GLY A 158 -7.68 14.90 26.10
C GLY A 158 -7.28 15.58 24.78
N ALA A 159 -6.29 16.47 24.83
CA ALA A 159 -5.88 17.26 23.68
C ALA A 159 -5.29 16.42 22.52
N ALA A 160 -4.69 15.26 22.77
CA ALA A 160 -4.22 14.38 21.69
C ALA A 160 -5.39 13.81 20.87
N VAL A 161 -6.49 13.44 21.53
CA VAL A 161 -7.72 12.96 20.86
C VAL A 161 -8.34 14.08 20.03
N LEU A 162 -8.41 15.29 20.60
CA LEU A 162 -8.90 16.46 19.85
C LEU A 162 -8.00 16.78 18.65
N LEU A 163 -6.69 16.66 18.80
CA LEU A 163 -5.72 16.89 17.73
C LEU A 163 -5.87 15.87 16.60
N GLN A 164 -6.05 14.59 16.93
CA GLN A 164 -6.35 13.54 15.94
C GLN A 164 -7.63 13.85 15.16
N ASN A 165 -8.69 14.26 15.85
CA ASN A 165 -9.94 14.65 15.21
C ASN A 165 -9.77 15.89 14.33
N ALA A 166 -8.97 16.86 14.76
CA ALA A 166 -8.65 18.06 13.98
C ALA A 166 -7.88 17.72 12.69
N LEU A 167 -6.89 16.83 12.77
CA LEU A 167 -6.17 16.30 11.60
C LEU A 167 -7.12 15.59 10.64
N HIS A 168 -8.05 14.79 11.17
CA HIS A 168 -9.05 14.11 10.36
C HIS A 168 -9.96 15.08 9.61
N GLN A 169 -10.52 16.07 10.32
CA GLN A 169 -11.36 17.10 9.69
C GLN A 169 -10.58 17.95 8.69
N PHE A 170 -9.32 18.25 8.97
CA PHE A 170 -8.45 18.96 8.05
C PHE A 170 -8.23 18.15 6.75
N ALA A 171 -7.84 16.89 6.84
CA ALA A 171 -7.66 16.03 5.68
C ALA A 171 -8.96 15.91 4.85
N ILE A 172 -10.12 15.69 5.48
CA ILE A 172 -11.42 15.69 4.77
C ILE A 172 -11.61 17.00 4.00
N SER A 173 -11.34 18.14 4.65
CA SER A 173 -11.54 19.46 4.01
C SER A 173 -10.64 19.69 2.79
N VAL A 174 -9.50 19.00 2.70
CA VAL A 174 -8.60 19.07 1.53
C VAL A 174 -9.03 18.05 0.47
N LEU A 175 -9.23 16.80 0.87
CA LEU A 175 -9.51 15.68 -0.06
C LEU A 175 -10.87 15.76 -0.74
N THR A 176 -11.80 16.54 -0.18
CA THR A 176 -13.15 16.73 -0.74
C THR A 176 -13.34 18.09 -1.42
N ASP A 177 -12.35 18.98 -1.40
CA ASP A 177 -12.44 20.31 -2.01
C ASP A 177 -11.76 20.32 -3.40
N GLU A 178 -12.59 20.32 -4.43
CA GLU A 178 -12.14 20.35 -5.83
C GLU A 178 -11.24 21.55 -6.15
N LYS A 179 -11.45 22.71 -5.51
CA LYS A 179 -10.63 23.90 -5.78
C LYS A 179 -9.22 23.72 -5.24
N VAL A 180 -9.10 23.20 -4.02
CA VAL A 180 -7.79 22.90 -3.41
C VAL A 180 -7.07 21.84 -4.23
N LEU A 181 -7.76 20.74 -4.60
CA LEU A 181 -7.17 19.69 -5.42
C LEU A 181 -6.77 20.19 -6.80
N LYS A 182 -7.53 21.11 -7.40
CA LYS A 182 -7.15 21.75 -8.66
C LYS A 182 -5.87 22.56 -8.52
N GLU A 183 -5.71 23.34 -7.44
CA GLU A 183 -4.47 24.08 -7.20
C GLU A 183 -3.25 23.17 -7.04
N ILE A 184 -3.43 22.00 -6.42
CA ILE A 184 -2.39 20.98 -6.29
C ILE A 184 -2.10 20.36 -7.66
N ALA A 185 -3.13 19.91 -8.37
CA ALA A 185 -2.99 19.30 -9.69
C ALA A 185 -2.26 20.23 -10.67
N GLU A 186 -2.64 21.50 -10.76
CA GLU A 186 -2.00 22.46 -11.68
C GLU A 186 -0.51 22.71 -11.38
N LYS A 187 -0.06 22.51 -10.14
CA LYS A 187 1.36 22.61 -9.75
C LYS A 187 2.16 21.37 -10.12
N VAL A 188 1.54 20.20 -10.06
CA VAL A 188 2.19 18.91 -10.30
C VAL A 188 2.12 18.55 -11.79
N HIS A 189 0.90 18.48 -12.34
CA HIS A 189 0.61 18.14 -13.73
C HIS A 189 -0.49 19.06 -14.27
N LYS A 190 -0.09 20.06 -15.08
CA LYS A 190 -1.01 21.07 -15.62
C LYS A 190 -2.19 20.44 -16.37
N GLY A 191 -3.42 20.81 -16.00
CA GLY A 191 -4.64 20.27 -16.60
C GLY A 191 -4.99 18.83 -16.18
N TYR A 192 -4.29 18.24 -15.21
CA TYR A 192 -4.63 16.93 -14.67
C TYR A 192 -5.95 16.96 -13.88
N SER A 193 -6.57 15.78 -13.72
CA SER A 193 -7.88 15.66 -13.08
C SER A 193 -7.87 16.14 -11.63
N ALA A 194 -8.73 17.10 -11.31
CA ALA A 194 -8.96 17.62 -9.96
C ALA A 194 -10.14 16.94 -9.23
N LYS A 195 -10.63 15.81 -9.76
CA LYS A 195 -11.79 15.10 -9.20
C LYS A 195 -11.59 14.81 -7.70
N PRO A 196 -12.53 15.22 -6.83
CA PRO A 196 -12.43 14.96 -5.39
C PRO A 196 -12.42 13.48 -5.03
N PHE A 197 -11.81 13.20 -3.87
CA PHE A 197 -11.85 11.88 -3.28
C PHE A 197 -13.20 11.63 -2.62
N VAL A 198 -13.67 10.40 -2.67
CA VAL A 198 -14.89 9.95 -1.98
C VAL A 198 -14.50 9.38 -0.62
N PRO A 199 -15.05 9.91 0.51
CA PRO A 199 -14.84 9.32 1.83
C PRO A 199 -15.56 7.97 1.95
N VAL A 200 -14.88 6.98 2.52
CA VAL A 200 -15.41 5.63 2.72
C VAL A 200 -15.15 5.16 4.15
N ILE A 201 -16.10 4.43 4.72
CA ILE A 201 -15.91 3.64 5.94
C ILE A 201 -15.87 2.17 5.52
N PRO A 202 -14.68 1.58 5.31
CA PRO A 202 -14.57 0.21 4.82
C PRO A 202 -14.57 -0.81 5.97
N PRO A 203 -14.78 -2.11 5.68
CA PRO A 203 -14.53 -3.17 6.64
C PRO A 203 -13.07 -3.18 7.12
N LEU A 204 -12.87 -3.46 8.41
CA LEU A 204 -11.55 -3.58 9.04
C LEU A 204 -11.01 -5.03 9.05
N MET A 205 -11.81 -5.96 8.54
CA MET A 205 -11.47 -7.37 8.42
C MET A 205 -11.72 -7.80 6.98
N VAL A 206 -10.72 -8.46 6.38
CA VAL A 206 -10.75 -8.89 4.98
C VAL A 206 -10.37 -10.36 4.87
N LYS A 207 -10.93 -11.06 3.88
CA LYS A 207 -10.63 -12.49 3.67
C LYS A 207 -9.15 -12.70 3.33
N GLY A 208 -8.56 -13.80 3.80
CA GLY A 208 -7.17 -14.15 3.49
C GLY A 208 -6.89 -14.19 1.98
N GLU A 209 -7.84 -14.72 1.20
CA GLU A 209 -7.74 -14.75 -0.26
C GLU A 209 -7.71 -13.36 -0.91
N VAL A 210 -8.46 -12.39 -0.38
CA VAL A 210 -8.44 -11.01 -0.88
C VAL A 210 -7.10 -10.35 -0.57
N MET A 211 -6.53 -10.60 0.61
CA MET A 211 -5.18 -10.14 0.97
C MET A 211 -4.10 -10.72 0.04
N LYS A 212 -4.26 -11.97 -0.42
CA LYS A 212 -3.33 -12.57 -1.41
C LYS A 212 -3.45 -11.86 -2.76
N LYS A 213 -4.68 -11.50 -3.16
CA LYS A 213 -4.91 -10.70 -4.38
C LYS A 213 -4.35 -9.29 -4.26
N MET A 214 -4.40 -8.67 -3.08
CA MET A 214 -3.71 -7.39 -2.81
C MET A 214 -2.19 -7.52 -2.71
N ALA A 215 -1.64 -8.74 -2.73
CA ALA A 215 -0.23 -9.01 -2.45
C ALA A 215 0.25 -8.51 -1.08
N ARG A 216 -0.66 -8.44 -0.09
CA ARG A 216 -0.37 -8.00 1.29
C ARG A 216 -0.53 -9.13 2.34
N TYR A 217 -0.80 -10.35 1.89
CA TYR A 217 -1.00 -11.54 2.73
C TYR A 217 0.26 -12.02 3.45
N ASN A 218 1.41 -12.04 2.74
CA ASN A 218 2.69 -12.48 3.30
C ASN A 218 3.54 -11.28 3.76
N PRO A 219 4.40 -11.46 4.77
CA PRO A 219 4.43 -12.59 5.70
C PRO A 219 3.20 -12.62 6.62
N VAL A 220 2.59 -13.79 6.81
CA VAL A 220 1.33 -13.93 7.58
C VAL A 220 1.56 -13.68 9.07
N GLU A 221 2.74 -14.03 9.57
CA GLU A 221 3.18 -13.84 10.95
C GLU A 221 3.27 -12.36 11.37
N GLU A 222 3.30 -11.43 10.40
CA GLU A 222 3.24 -10.00 10.65
C GLU A 222 1.80 -9.44 10.69
N ARG A 223 0.79 -10.31 10.50
CA ARG A 223 -0.62 -9.92 10.41
C ARG A 223 -1.42 -10.52 11.56
N TYR A 224 -2.44 -9.81 12.01
CA TYR A 224 -3.43 -10.35 12.93
C TYR A 224 -4.49 -11.11 12.13
N TYR A 225 -4.45 -12.44 12.23
CA TYR A 225 -5.33 -13.34 11.51
C TYR A 225 -6.28 -14.06 12.48
N LEU A 226 -7.55 -14.15 12.10
CA LEU A 226 -8.64 -14.76 12.85
C LEU A 226 -8.93 -16.12 12.21
N ASP A 227 -8.22 -17.15 12.67
CA ASP A 227 -8.22 -18.48 12.03
C ASP A 227 -9.61 -19.10 11.86
N LYS A 228 -10.51 -18.87 12.83
CA LYS A 228 -11.86 -19.45 12.83
C LYS A 228 -12.77 -18.86 11.76
N ASP A 229 -12.46 -17.65 11.31
CA ASP A 229 -13.30 -16.85 10.42
C ASP A 229 -12.69 -16.70 9.01
N ASP A 230 -11.42 -17.09 8.82
CA ASP A 230 -10.62 -16.80 7.62
C ASP A 230 -10.62 -15.29 7.29
N LEU A 231 -10.43 -14.49 8.34
CA LEU A 231 -10.38 -13.03 8.26
C LEU A 231 -9.07 -12.49 8.82
N MET A 232 -8.57 -11.44 8.21
CA MET A 232 -7.37 -10.73 8.61
C MET A 232 -7.72 -9.28 8.94
N LEU A 233 -7.23 -8.78 10.07
CA LEU A 233 -7.30 -7.35 10.38
C LEU A 233 -6.43 -6.57 9.39
N VAL A 234 -6.97 -5.46 8.89
CA VAL A 234 -6.27 -4.63 7.90
C VAL A 234 -5.08 -3.88 8.52
N GLY A 235 -3.94 -3.87 7.83
CA GLY A 235 -2.74 -3.10 8.19
C GLY A 235 -2.67 -1.72 7.52
N SER A 236 -3.65 -1.44 6.66
CA SER A 236 -3.96 -0.17 6.00
C SER A 236 -5.36 -0.23 5.40
N ALA A 237 -6.05 0.89 5.21
CA ALA A 237 -7.31 0.91 4.47
C ALA A 237 -7.14 0.54 2.98
N GLU A 238 -5.93 0.63 2.41
CA GLU A 238 -5.55 0.04 1.10
C GLU A 238 -6.10 -1.39 0.96
N HIS A 239 -5.97 -2.20 2.01
CA HIS A 239 -6.36 -3.61 1.99
C HIS A 239 -7.85 -3.83 1.76
N SER A 240 -8.69 -2.83 2.05
CA SER A 240 -10.14 -2.88 1.89
C SER A 240 -10.68 -1.93 0.81
N LEU A 241 -9.96 -0.85 0.48
CA LEU A 241 -10.26 0.05 -0.63
C LEU A 241 -9.79 -0.50 -1.98
N GLY A 242 -8.56 -0.99 -2.08
CA GLY A 242 -8.02 -1.58 -3.32
C GLY A 242 -8.91 -2.66 -3.96
N PRO A 243 -9.50 -3.62 -3.22
CA PRO A 243 -10.36 -4.65 -3.79
C PRO A 243 -11.82 -4.21 -4.05
N ILE A 244 -12.19 -2.92 -3.88
CA ILE A 244 -13.60 -2.47 -3.94
C ILE A 244 -14.29 -2.76 -5.29
N TYR A 245 -13.51 -2.89 -6.37
CA TYR A 245 -13.97 -3.26 -7.72
C TYR A 245 -13.44 -4.61 -8.20
N MET A 246 -13.11 -5.51 -7.28
CA MET A 246 -12.71 -6.88 -7.62
C MET A 246 -13.71 -7.52 -8.59
N ASP A 247 -13.20 -8.21 -9.61
CA ASP A 247 -13.96 -8.87 -10.67
C ASP A 247 -14.87 -7.95 -11.50
N SER A 248 -14.57 -6.65 -11.54
CA SER A 248 -15.34 -5.65 -12.31
C SER A 248 -14.59 -5.18 -13.57
N THR A 249 -15.35 -4.70 -14.56
CA THR A 249 -14.82 -3.96 -15.72
C THR A 249 -15.54 -2.64 -15.83
N LEU A 250 -14.82 -1.52 -15.68
CA LEU A 250 -15.36 -0.17 -15.77
C LEU A 250 -15.15 0.45 -17.15
N THR A 251 -15.63 1.68 -17.33
CA THR A 251 -15.40 2.46 -18.56
C THR A 251 -14.45 3.62 -18.31
N GLU A 252 -13.71 4.04 -19.34
CA GLU A 252 -12.71 5.11 -19.25
C GLU A 252 -13.25 6.41 -18.62
N LYS A 253 -14.51 6.78 -18.92
CA LYS A 253 -15.17 7.99 -18.38
C LYS A 253 -15.31 8.00 -16.85
N ASP A 254 -15.22 6.85 -16.19
CA ASP A 254 -15.39 6.73 -14.75
C ASP A 254 -14.09 7.13 -14.01
N LEU A 255 -12.94 7.12 -14.71
CA LEU A 255 -11.60 7.31 -14.16
C LEU A 255 -11.13 8.79 -14.24
N PRO A 256 -10.23 9.23 -13.32
CA PRO A 256 -9.76 8.48 -12.17
C PRO A 256 -10.86 8.31 -11.13
N LEU A 257 -10.79 7.21 -10.37
CA LEU A 257 -11.59 7.02 -9.16
C LEU A 257 -10.67 7.19 -7.97
N ARG A 258 -11.11 7.96 -6.97
CA ARG A 258 -10.32 8.34 -5.82
C ARG A 258 -11.14 8.15 -4.57
N TYR A 259 -10.59 7.43 -3.59
CA TYR A 259 -11.21 7.14 -2.31
C TYR A 259 -10.28 7.51 -1.18
N PHE A 260 -10.84 7.85 -0.03
CA PHE A 260 -10.06 7.86 1.20
C PHE A 260 -10.84 7.30 2.37
N ALA A 261 -10.13 6.74 3.34
CA ALA A 261 -10.74 6.20 4.54
C ALA A 261 -9.87 6.49 5.77
N PHE A 262 -10.53 6.88 6.86
CA PHE A 262 -9.93 6.95 8.18
C PHE A 262 -10.21 5.66 8.94
N THR A 263 -9.17 4.86 9.21
CA THR A 263 -9.31 3.57 9.88
C THR A 263 -8.20 3.33 10.88
N PRO A 264 -8.44 2.53 11.94
CA PRO A 264 -7.35 1.86 12.62
C PRO A 264 -6.67 0.87 11.67
N ALA A 265 -5.37 0.72 11.83
CA ALA A 265 -4.51 -0.21 11.14
C ALA A 265 -3.81 -1.11 12.16
N PHE A 266 -3.74 -2.41 11.86
CA PHE A 266 -3.22 -3.43 12.76
C PHE A 266 -1.99 -4.13 12.16
N ARG A 267 -0.87 -4.10 12.87
CA ARG A 267 0.39 -4.74 12.45
C ARG A 267 1.03 -5.46 13.62
N ARG A 268 1.53 -6.69 13.42
CA ARG A 268 2.22 -7.42 14.50
C ARG A 268 3.63 -6.91 14.75
N GLU A 269 4.19 -6.08 13.87
CA GLU A 269 5.53 -5.51 14.02
C GLU A 269 6.60 -6.56 14.35
N ALA A 270 6.41 -7.80 13.85
CA ALA A 270 7.37 -8.89 14.05
C ALA A 270 8.69 -8.51 13.38
N GLY A 271 9.83 -8.85 13.99
CA GLY A 271 11.16 -8.47 13.50
C GLY A 271 11.64 -7.06 13.90
N SER A 272 10.80 -6.22 14.52
CA SER A 272 11.19 -4.87 14.99
C SER A 272 11.80 -4.84 16.40
N TYR A 273 12.42 -5.93 16.86
CA TYR A 273 12.87 -6.10 18.25
C TYR A 273 13.75 -4.92 18.71
N GLY A 274 13.31 -4.22 19.76
CA GLY A 274 14.04 -3.10 20.37
C GLY A 274 13.99 -1.77 19.63
N LYS A 275 13.50 -1.71 18.38
CA LYS A 275 13.40 -0.45 17.60
C LYS A 275 12.10 0.30 17.93
N ASP A 276 12.20 1.60 18.23
CA ASP A 276 11.06 2.50 18.48
C ASP A 276 9.99 1.91 19.40
N THR A 277 10.41 1.33 20.53
CA THR A 277 9.52 0.66 21.49
C THR A 277 8.81 1.62 22.43
N ARG A 278 9.31 2.86 22.58
CA ARG A 278 8.71 3.92 23.39
C ARG A 278 7.81 4.82 22.53
N GLY A 279 6.72 5.31 23.13
CA GLY A 279 5.84 6.29 22.49
C GLY A 279 4.86 5.70 21.50
N ILE A 280 4.52 6.47 20.47
CA ILE A 280 3.43 6.18 19.52
C ILE A 280 3.88 6.12 18.05
N LEU A 281 5.18 6.02 17.80
CA LEU A 281 5.74 6.02 16.43
C LEU A 281 5.54 4.69 15.69
N ARG A 282 5.71 3.58 16.42
CA ARG A 282 5.58 2.20 15.91
C ARG A 282 4.74 1.37 16.88
N GLN A 283 3.50 1.07 16.48
CA GLN A 283 2.48 0.49 17.33
C GLN A 283 1.83 -0.73 16.67
N HIS A 284 1.20 -1.60 17.49
CA HIS A 284 0.38 -2.69 16.96
C HIS A 284 -0.93 -2.21 16.36
N GLN A 285 -1.44 -1.09 16.88
CA GLN A 285 -2.63 -0.39 16.41
C GLN A 285 -2.31 1.09 16.28
N PHE A 286 -2.63 1.68 15.12
CA PHE A 286 -2.53 3.12 14.88
C PHE A 286 -3.59 3.55 13.89
N ASP A 287 -4.03 4.80 13.97
CA ASP A 287 -5.02 5.33 13.04
C ASP A 287 -4.36 6.00 11.84
N LYS A 288 -4.95 5.81 10.65
CA LYS A 288 -4.44 6.35 9.39
C LYS A 288 -5.57 6.83 8.50
N ILE A 289 -5.32 7.90 7.76
CA ILE A 289 -6.11 8.27 6.57
C ILE A 289 -5.34 7.76 5.37
N GLU A 290 -5.91 6.78 4.69
CA GLU A 290 -5.38 6.27 3.43
C GLU A 290 -6.16 6.85 2.25
N MET A 291 -5.45 7.17 1.19
CA MET A 291 -5.95 7.49 -0.13
C MET A 291 -5.71 6.30 -1.06
N GLU A 292 -6.67 5.97 -1.91
CA GLU A 292 -6.59 4.90 -2.90
C GLU A 292 -7.15 5.44 -4.22
N SER A 293 -6.51 5.12 -5.34
CA SER A 293 -6.98 5.50 -6.66
C SER A 293 -6.86 4.42 -7.71
N PHE A 294 -7.70 4.57 -8.73
CA PHE A 294 -7.72 3.75 -9.92
C PHE A 294 -7.66 4.69 -11.13
N SER A 295 -6.69 4.46 -12.01
CA SER A 295 -6.43 5.29 -13.18
C SER A 295 -6.27 4.43 -14.44
N VAL A 296 -6.35 5.08 -15.61
CA VAL A 296 -5.93 4.45 -16.87
C VAL A 296 -4.41 4.25 -16.86
N PRO A 297 -3.87 3.26 -17.60
CA PRO A 297 -2.44 2.95 -17.58
C PRO A 297 -1.52 4.15 -17.83
N GLU A 298 -1.88 5.00 -18.79
CA GLU A 298 -1.14 6.20 -19.18
C GLU A 298 -1.03 7.27 -18.08
N ASP A 299 -1.96 7.29 -17.11
CA ASP A 299 -2.01 8.32 -16.06
C ASP A 299 -1.37 7.87 -14.74
N GLY A 300 -0.95 6.61 -14.61
CA GLY A 300 -0.57 6.03 -13.30
C GLY A 300 0.55 6.79 -12.56
N LEU A 301 1.58 7.24 -13.28
CA LEU A 301 2.65 8.08 -12.70
C LEU A 301 2.16 9.48 -12.32
N ALA A 302 1.32 10.08 -13.17
CA ALA A 302 0.77 11.41 -12.90
C ALA A 302 -0.14 11.40 -11.68
N GLU A 303 -0.88 10.30 -11.47
CA GLU A 303 -1.70 10.10 -10.27
C GLU A 303 -0.83 9.96 -9.00
N GLN A 304 0.29 9.24 -9.06
CA GLN A 304 1.23 9.16 -7.92
C GLN A 304 1.80 10.53 -7.57
N ASP A 305 2.29 11.27 -8.57
CA ASP A 305 2.85 12.60 -8.33
C ASP A 305 1.78 13.55 -7.75
N PHE A 306 0.52 13.41 -8.19
CA PHE A 306 -0.61 14.14 -7.61
C PHE A 306 -0.83 13.75 -6.13
N PHE A 307 -0.79 12.46 -5.79
CA PHE A 307 -0.89 11.99 -4.40
C PHE A 307 0.24 12.57 -3.53
N VAL A 308 1.49 12.53 -4.01
CA VAL A 308 2.63 13.15 -3.32
C VAL A 308 2.40 14.65 -3.15
N GLY A 309 1.89 15.35 -4.17
CA GLY A 309 1.54 16.77 -4.07
C GLY A 309 0.47 17.07 -3.03
N VAL A 310 -0.52 16.18 -2.85
CA VAL A 310 -1.53 16.29 -1.79
C VAL A 310 -0.89 16.12 -0.40
N GLN A 311 -0.05 15.12 -0.22
CA GLN A 311 0.66 14.88 1.05
C GLN A 311 1.55 16.08 1.41
N GLU A 312 2.29 16.60 0.44
CA GLU A 312 3.09 17.81 0.63
C GLU A 312 2.22 19.01 1.00
N TYR A 313 1.11 19.24 0.30
CA TYR A 313 0.20 20.33 0.63
C TYR A 313 -0.27 20.24 2.10
N LEU A 314 -0.67 19.05 2.55
CA LEU A 314 -1.08 18.81 3.94
C LEU A 314 0.05 19.19 4.93
N MET A 315 1.28 18.75 4.67
CA MET A 315 2.43 19.04 5.53
C MET A 315 2.84 20.52 5.51
N GLN A 316 2.73 21.18 4.35
CA GLN A 316 3.01 22.60 4.20
C GLN A 316 2.01 23.45 4.98
N GLN A 317 0.71 23.10 4.96
CA GLN A 317 -0.32 23.78 5.76
C GLN A 317 -0.13 23.56 7.27
N LEU A 318 0.49 22.44 7.67
CA LEU A 318 0.91 22.18 9.04
C LEU A 318 2.25 22.85 9.39
N GLU A 319 2.92 23.52 8.44
CA GLU A 319 4.24 24.14 8.59
C GLU A 319 5.32 23.24 9.23
N ILE A 320 5.26 21.94 8.96
CA ILE A 320 6.25 20.96 9.45
C ILE A 320 7.32 20.76 8.38
N PRO A 321 8.61 20.94 8.69
CA PRO A 321 9.69 20.65 7.75
C PRO A 321 9.74 19.16 7.39
N TYR A 322 9.92 18.85 6.11
CA TYR A 322 9.96 17.46 5.62
C TYR A 322 10.94 17.27 4.46
N GLN A 323 11.24 16.00 4.19
CA GLN A 323 11.96 15.52 3.02
C GLN A 323 11.06 14.60 2.22
N VAL A 324 11.17 14.67 0.90
CA VAL A 324 10.57 13.71 -0.02
C VAL A 324 11.68 12.76 -0.47
N VAL A 325 11.42 11.47 -0.30
CA VAL A 325 12.42 10.43 -0.40
C VAL A 325 11.99 9.40 -1.45
N ALA A 326 12.85 9.16 -2.44
CA ALA A 326 12.69 8.05 -3.35
C ALA A 326 13.24 6.78 -2.69
N ILE A 327 12.37 5.78 -2.54
CA ILE A 327 12.70 4.53 -1.85
C ILE A 327 13.41 3.59 -2.81
N CYS A 328 14.51 3.01 -2.35
CA CYS A 328 15.35 2.16 -3.16
C CYS A 328 14.75 0.76 -3.34
N THR A 329 15.24 0.00 -4.31
CA THR A 329 14.71 -1.33 -4.65
C THR A 329 14.73 -2.33 -3.49
N GLY A 330 15.71 -2.23 -2.59
CA GLY A 330 15.85 -3.15 -1.46
C GLY A 330 14.91 -2.87 -0.29
N ASP A 331 14.38 -1.64 -0.21
CA ASP A 331 13.51 -1.18 0.87
C ASP A 331 12.04 -1.03 0.44
N MET A 332 11.79 -0.88 -0.86
CA MET A 332 10.43 -0.73 -1.38
C MET A 332 9.60 -2.01 -1.24
N GLY A 333 8.28 -1.88 -1.19
CA GLY A 333 7.41 -3.03 -1.12
C GLY A 333 7.43 -3.90 -2.39
N THR A 334 7.13 -5.18 -2.19
CA THR A 334 7.04 -6.17 -3.28
C THR A 334 6.09 -5.77 -4.43
N PRO A 335 4.86 -5.25 -4.17
CA PRO A 335 3.94 -4.88 -5.25
C PRO A 335 4.28 -3.55 -5.94
N ASP A 336 5.18 -2.75 -5.36
CA ASP A 336 5.35 -1.36 -5.78
C ASP A 336 6.24 -1.27 -7.01
N PHE A 337 5.76 -0.58 -8.04
CA PHE A 337 6.55 -0.16 -9.19
C PHE A 337 7.41 1.05 -8.85
N ARG A 338 6.88 1.97 -8.05
CA ARG A 338 7.57 3.16 -7.57
C ARG A 338 7.03 3.51 -6.19
N GLN A 339 7.91 3.85 -5.26
CA GLN A 339 7.53 4.25 -3.90
C GLN A 339 8.24 5.56 -3.53
N ILE A 340 7.46 6.52 -3.05
CA ILE A 340 7.91 7.84 -2.61
C ILE A 340 7.39 8.09 -1.20
N ASP A 341 8.28 8.41 -0.27
CA ASP A 341 7.90 8.70 1.11
C ASP A 341 8.06 10.19 1.43
N ILE A 342 7.33 10.63 2.46
CA ILE A 342 7.55 11.91 3.12
C ILE A 342 8.03 11.66 4.55
N ASP A 343 9.24 12.12 4.82
CA ASP A 343 9.85 12.07 6.14
C ASP A 343 9.77 13.44 6.81
N SER A 344 9.12 13.51 7.97
CA SER A 344 8.98 14.75 8.73
C SER A 344 10.11 14.91 9.73
N TRP A 345 10.56 16.15 9.94
CA TRP A 345 11.55 16.48 10.96
C TRP A 345 11.01 16.24 12.36
N MET A 346 11.76 15.53 13.20
CA MET A 346 11.41 15.24 14.59
C MET A 346 12.47 15.84 15.54
N PRO A 347 12.27 17.06 16.06
CA PRO A 347 13.26 17.77 16.88
C PRO A 347 13.79 16.97 18.07
N GLY A 348 12.95 16.23 18.79
CA GLY A 348 13.37 15.45 19.96
C GLY A 348 14.18 14.20 19.59
N GLN A 349 14.24 13.85 18.30
CA GLN A 349 15.02 12.72 17.79
C GLN A 349 16.18 13.15 16.90
N ASP A 350 16.30 14.45 16.59
CA ASP A 350 17.29 15.05 15.69
C ASP A 350 17.41 14.34 14.32
N LYS A 351 16.27 13.97 13.74
CA LYS A 351 16.22 13.30 12.43
C LYS A 351 14.87 13.44 11.74
N TYR A 352 14.88 13.20 10.43
CA TYR A 352 13.68 12.97 9.65
C TYR A 352 13.17 11.54 9.88
N ARG A 353 11.85 11.37 9.98
CA ARG A 353 11.19 10.08 10.16
C ARG A 353 10.02 9.96 9.18
N GLU A 354 9.87 8.80 8.55
CA GLU A 354 8.73 8.48 7.68
C GLU A 354 7.40 8.82 8.36
N THR A 355 6.58 9.58 7.65
CA THR A 355 5.22 9.97 8.07
C THR A 355 4.16 9.63 7.03
N HIS A 356 4.57 9.55 5.77
CA HIS A 356 3.71 9.21 4.65
C HIS A 356 4.46 8.32 3.68
N THR A 357 3.71 7.46 3.02
CA THR A 357 4.13 6.66 1.88
C THR A 357 3.18 6.94 0.73
N SER A 358 3.69 6.92 -0.50
CA SER A 358 2.90 6.91 -1.73
C SER A 358 3.44 5.83 -2.66
N ASP A 359 2.59 4.84 -2.92
CA ASP A 359 2.92 3.64 -3.68
C ASP A 359 2.18 3.65 -5.01
N TYR A 360 2.90 3.30 -6.08
CA TYR A 360 2.34 3.08 -7.40
C TYR A 360 2.59 1.64 -7.81
N MET A 361 1.54 0.88 -8.12
CA MET A 361 1.62 -0.57 -8.35
C MET A 361 1.41 -0.97 -9.81
N THR A 362 1.29 -0.01 -10.73
CA THR A 362 0.85 -0.27 -12.12
C THR A 362 -0.39 -1.17 -12.11
N ASP A 363 -0.43 -2.22 -12.93
CA ASP A 363 -1.52 -3.19 -12.99
C ASP A 363 -1.32 -4.41 -12.07
N TYR A 364 -0.33 -4.37 -11.16
CA TYR A 364 0.06 -5.54 -10.40
C TYR A 364 -1.05 -6.06 -9.48
N GLN A 365 -1.68 -5.19 -8.69
CA GLN A 365 -2.81 -5.61 -7.84
C GLN A 365 -4.08 -5.84 -8.67
N SER A 366 -4.38 -4.97 -9.63
CA SER A 366 -5.58 -5.08 -10.46
C SER A 366 -5.63 -6.37 -11.30
N ARG A 367 -4.48 -6.89 -11.77
CA ARG A 367 -4.38 -8.23 -12.40
C ARG A 367 -4.82 -9.35 -11.48
N ARG A 368 -4.43 -9.29 -10.20
CA ARG A 368 -4.81 -10.30 -9.19
C ARG A 368 -6.28 -10.16 -8.77
N LEU A 369 -6.79 -8.92 -8.76
CA LEU A 369 -8.18 -8.59 -8.47
C LEU A 369 -9.13 -8.78 -9.67
N ASN A 370 -8.60 -9.01 -10.87
CA ASN A 370 -9.35 -9.02 -12.12
C ASN A 370 -10.17 -7.71 -12.32
N PHE A 371 -9.57 -6.57 -11.97
CA PHE A 371 -10.18 -5.26 -12.13
C PHE A 371 -9.69 -4.57 -13.41
N LYS A 372 -10.60 -4.34 -14.35
CA LYS A 372 -10.31 -3.84 -15.70
C LYS A 372 -11.03 -2.53 -16.01
N VAL A 373 -10.54 -1.86 -17.04
CA VAL A 373 -11.20 -0.75 -17.73
C VAL A 373 -11.30 -1.06 -19.22
N SER A 374 -12.44 -0.73 -19.83
CA SER A 374 -12.63 -0.77 -21.27
C SER A 374 -12.26 0.57 -21.89
N ILE A 375 -11.17 0.58 -22.66
CA ILE A 375 -10.64 1.75 -23.37
C ILE A 375 -10.81 1.47 -24.87
N LYS A 376 -11.65 2.25 -25.55
CA LYS A 376 -11.92 2.11 -27.00
C LYS A 376 -12.26 0.66 -27.42
N GLY A 377 -12.98 -0.07 -26.57
CA GLY A 377 -13.40 -1.45 -26.82
C GLY A 377 -12.36 -2.53 -26.49
N LYS A 378 -11.17 -2.16 -26.01
CA LYS A 378 -10.15 -3.08 -25.50
C LYS A 378 -10.16 -3.06 -23.97
N ASN A 379 -10.15 -4.24 -23.36
CA ASN A 379 -10.06 -4.36 -21.92
C ASN A 379 -8.60 -4.33 -21.48
N GLU A 380 -8.27 -3.37 -20.62
CA GLU A 380 -6.97 -3.25 -19.97
C GLU A 380 -7.14 -3.31 -18.46
N PHE A 381 -6.08 -3.61 -17.73
CA PHE A 381 -6.12 -3.57 -16.28
C PHE A 381 -5.91 -2.13 -15.82
N VAL A 382 -6.66 -1.69 -14.80
CA VAL A 382 -6.45 -0.35 -14.23
C VAL A 382 -5.10 -0.27 -13.54
N HIS A 383 -4.55 0.95 -13.46
CA HIS A 383 -3.42 1.23 -12.60
C HIS A 383 -3.88 1.65 -11.22
N MET A 384 -3.18 1.18 -10.18
CA MET A 384 -3.50 1.44 -8.78
C MET A 384 -2.41 2.28 -8.12
N ASN A 385 -2.82 3.29 -7.34
CA ASN A 385 -1.96 4.03 -6.43
C ASN A 385 -2.64 4.12 -5.07
N ASP A 386 -1.85 3.97 -4.01
CA ASP A 386 -2.26 4.33 -2.66
C ASP A 386 -1.28 5.31 -2.03
N ALA A 387 -1.76 6.03 -1.01
CA ALA A 387 -0.94 6.97 -0.28
C ALA A 387 -1.52 7.27 1.09
N THR A 388 -0.64 7.48 2.07
CA THR A 388 -1.03 7.96 3.38
C THR A 388 -1.32 9.46 3.30
N ALA A 389 -2.53 9.92 3.64
CA ALA A 389 -2.79 11.35 3.84
C ALA A 389 -2.32 11.83 5.23
N PHE A 390 -2.54 11.01 6.27
CA PHE A 390 -1.92 11.17 7.59
C PHE A 390 -1.83 9.83 8.31
N ALA A 391 -0.64 9.47 8.80
CA ALA A 391 -0.48 8.47 9.85
C ALA A 391 -0.61 9.17 11.21
N MET A 392 -1.78 9.09 11.85
CA MET A 392 -2.16 9.99 12.94
C MET A 392 -1.16 10.04 14.08
N GLY A 393 -0.70 8.89 14.55
CA GLY A 393 0.31 8.82 15.61
C GLY A 393 1.58 9.58 15.24
N ARG A 394 2.09 9.38 14.02
CA ARG A 394 3.33 10.02 13.56
C ARG A 394 3.16 11.52 13.29
N THR A 395 2.01 11.93 12.74
CA THR A 395 1.69 13.35 12.56
C THR A 395 1.52 14.07 13.90
N ILE A 396 0.91 13.43 14.90
CA ILE A 396 0.83 13.96 16.26
C ILE A 396 2.24 14.15 16.85
N ILE A 397 3.14 13.17 16.69
CA ILE A 397 4.55 13.30 17.10
C ILE A 397 5.18 14.54 16.47
N ALA A 398 5.06 14.68 15.14
CA ALA A 398 5.64 15.81 14.42
C ALA A 398 5.11 17.16 14.94
N ILE A 399 3.80 17.25 15.23
CA ILE A 399 3.21 18.47 15.80
C ILE A 399 3.73 18.72 17.22
N LEU A 400 3.68 17.73 18.11
CA LEU A 400 4.13 17.87 19.49
C LEU A 400 5.58 18.35 19.56
N GLU A 401 6.48 17.72 18.78
CA GLU A 401 7.90 18.05 18.83
C GLU A 401 8.24 19.37 18.12
N ASN A 402 7.60 19.72 16.99
CA ASN A 402 7.90 20.98 16.27
C ASN A 402 7.25 22.23 16.89
N TYR A 403 6.12 22.08 17.58
CA TYR A 403 5.38 23.20 18.16
C TYR A 403 5.55 23.36 19.67
N GLN A 404 6.42 22.57 20.30
CA GLN A 404 6.71 22.69 21.72
C GLN A 404 7.28 24.07 22.09
N GLN A 405 6.98 24.50 23.31
CA GLN A 405 7.46 25.75 23.90
C GLN A 405 8.25 25.44 25.18
N LYS A 406 9.06 26.42 25.60
CA LYS A 406 9.95 26.28 26.77
C LYS A 406 9.20 25.98 28.07
N ASP A 407 7.96 26.44 28.21
CA ASP A 407 7.10 26.18 29.37
C ASP A 407 6.44 24.78 29.36
N GLY A 408 6.66 24.00 28.31
CA GLY A 408 6.08 22.67 28.10
C GLY A 408 4.68 22.69 27.48
N SER A 409 4.15 23.86 27.08
CA SER A 409 2.98 23.93 26.21
C SER A 409 3.35 23.58 24.77
N VAL A 410 2.34 23.26 23.96
CA VAL A 410 2.49 22.99 22.52
C VAL A 410 1.55 23.91 21.77
N GLU A 411 2.08 24.73 20.87
CA GLU A 411 1.24 25.54 19.98
C GLU A 411 0.52 24.64 18.96
N ILE A 412 -0.69 25.03 18.56
CA ILE A 412 -1.45 24.28 17.56
C ILE A 412 -1.23 24.92 16.19
N PRO A 413 -0.90 24.14 15.14
CA PRO A 413 -0.78 24.65 13.78
C PRO A 413 -1.99 25.49 13.40
N LYS A 414 -1.77 26.65 12.75
CA LYS A 414 -2.84 27.63 12.47
C LYS A 414 -4.04 27.01 11.75
N VAL A 415 -3.80 26.12 10.80
CA VAL A 415 -4.84 25.40 10.04
C VAL A 415 -5.74 24.51 10.91
N LEU A 416 -5.22 24.03 12.06
CA LEU A 416 -5.94 23.15 12.98
C LEU A 416 -6.71 23.88 14.08
N GLN A 417 -6.41 25.16 14.34
CA GLN A 417 -6.98 25.91 15.46
C GLN A 417 -8.52 25.99 15.40
N LYS A 418 -9.09 26.13 14.20
CA LYS A 418 -10.55 26.15 13.98
C LYS A 418 -11.24 24.83 14.36
N TYR A 419 -10.54 23.70 14.22
CA TYR A 419 -11.06 22.38 14.57
C TYR A 419 -10.82 22.05 16.06
N MET A 420 -9.73 22.58 16.63
CA MET A 420 -9.36 22.40 18.04
C MET A 420 -10.10 23.33 19.01
N GLY A 421 -10.58 24.48 18.52
CA GLY A 421 -11.20 25.53 19.34
C GLY A 421 -10.24 26.21 20.32
N LYS A 422 -8.92 26.07 20.12
CA LYS A 422 -7.87 26.65 20.97
C LYS A 422 -6.58 26.81 20.18
N GLU A 423 -5.68 27.67 20.67
CA GLU A 423 -4.40 27.96 20.01
C GLU A 423 -3.24 27.13 20.56
N LYS A 424 -3.39 26.56 21.76
CA LYS A 424 -2.31 25.88 22.49
C LYS A 424 -2.85 24.68 23.27
N ILE A 425 -2.02 23.67 23.42
CA ILE A 425 -2.17 22.58 24.38
C ILE A 425 -1.33 22.95 25.59
N VAL A 426 -1.97 23.00 26.76
CA VAL A 426 -1.32 23.33 28.03
C VAL A 426 -1.47 22.18 29.01
N LYS A 427 -0.62 22.16 30.04
CA LYS A 427 -0.78 21.23 31.16
C LYS A 427 -2.13 21.47 31.86
N PRO A 428 -2.78 20.41 32.37
CA PRO A 428 -4.05 20.50 33.09
C PRO A 428 -4.03 21.49 34.27
#